data_AF-A0A6N8FK97-F1
#
_entry.id   AF-A0A6N8FK97-F1
#
_cell.length_a   1.000
_cell.length_b   1.000
_cell.length_c   1.000
_cell.angle_alpha   90.00
_cell.angle_beta   90.00
_cell.angle_gamma   90.00
#
_symmetry.space_group_name_H-M   'P 1'
#
loop_
_entity.id
_entity.type
_entity.pdbx_description
1 polymer ?
#
loop_
_entity_poly.entity_id
_entity_poly.type
_entity_poly.pdbx_seq_one_letter_code
_entity_poly.pdbx_strand_id
1 'polypeptide(L)'
;MKQFLKISLIAVLVLGLVAGIKSPVLADESNSINEKLGVPIVVYGDNLTDEQKAETRELLEVTDPEMVDEHTVTGEDLARYINGNPNARMFSSAKITMEEEGEGLTINIITPDHITEVTSEMYANALLTAGVENATVDVASPVTVSGHSALTGIYKAYDVEGVELDKERMELANEELGLATDLAEKEGMNKEKVSELLAEIKQAIAEQNPANVEDIERIVQEQLDKMEISLSEEDRQLLINLFDKMRDLNIDFDQVKNQLSDIASKVQEQLGDIINDEGFWEKVGDFFSEFFQMLSDFFKGLFN
;
A
#
# COMPACT_ATOMS: atom_id res chain seq x y z
N MET A 1 68.70 -13.17 29.97
CA MET A 1 67.53 -13.91 30.50
C MET A 1 66.45 -13.05 31.17
N LYS A 2 66.75 -11.90 31.81
CA LYS A 2 65.71 -11.08 32.49
C LYS A 2 64.87 -10.15 31.57
N GLN A 3 65.26 -9.95 30.31
CA GLN A 3 64.49 -9.16 29.33
C GLN A 3 63.52 -10.02 28.50
N PHE A 4 63.87 -11.29 28.23
CA PHE A 4 62.97 -12.22 27.53
C PHE A 4 61.77 -12.66 28.39
N LEU A 5 61.92 -12.70 29.72
CA LEU A 5 60.82 -13.04 30.63
C LEU A 5 59.75 -11.94 30.71
N LYS A 6 60.12 -10.67 30.51
CA LYS A 6 59.18 -9.54 30.54
C LYS A 6 58.35 -9.42 29.27
N ILE A 7 58.92 -9.79 28.12
CA ILE A 7 58.22 -9.78 26.84
C ILE A 7 57.18 -10.90 26.78
N SER A 8 57.47 -12.06 27.40
CA SER A 8 56.52 -13.18 27.43
C SER A 8 55.32 -12.95 28.36
N LEU A 9 55.44 -12.10 29.39
CA LEU A 9 54.32 -11.77 30.29
C LEU A 9 53.35 -10.75 29.67
N ILE A 10 53.85 -9.86 28.80
CA ILE A 10 53.03 -8.86 28.11
C ILE A 10 52.26 -9.50 26.95
N ALA A 11 52.84 -10.48 26.26
CA ALA A 11 52.15 -11.20 25.18
C ALA A 11 50.94 -12.03 25.67
N VAL A 12 51.00 -12.59 26.89
CA VAL A 12 49.88 -13.34 27.47
C VAL A 12 48.76 -12.42 27.98
N LEU A 13 49.08 -11.18 28.38
CA LEU A 13 48.05 -10.21 28.80
C LEU A 13 47.26 -9.64 27.61
N VAL A 14 47.87 -9.53 26.43
CA VAL A 14 47.21 -9.00 25.22
C VAL A 14 46.38 -10.07 24.50
N LEU A 15 46.77 -11.36 24.58
CA LEU A 15 45.98 -12.46 24.01
C LEU A 15 44.73 -12.83 24.85
N GLY A 16 44.67 -12.42 26.11
CA GLY A 16 43.49 -12.63 26.97
C GLY A 16 42.34 -11.62 26.75
N LEU A 17 42.59 -10.50 26.05
CA LEU A 17 41.60 -9.45 25.84
C LEU A 17 40.79 -9.56 24.53
N VAL A 18 41.15 -10.47 23.63
CA VAL A 18 40.49 -10.62 22.31
C VAL A 18 39.31 -11.61 22.36
N ALA A 19 39.13 -12.37 23.45
CA ALA A 19 38.05 -13.36 23.58
C ALA A 19 36.77 -12.83 24.29
N GLY A 20 36.64 -11.52 24.48
CA GLY A 20 35.58 -10.93 25.31
C GLY A 20 34.69 -9.87 24.64
N ILE A 21 34.96 -9.47 23.39
CA ILE A 21 34.10 -8.53 22.68
C ILE A 21 32.96 -9.34 22.05
N LYS A 22 32.00 -9.75 22.88
CA LYS A 22 30.64 -9.90 22.36
C LYS A 22 30.20 -8.48 22.03
N SER A 23 30.26 -8.11 20.75
CA SER A 23 29.54 -6.95 20.26
C SER A 23 28.11 -7.06 20.83
N PRO A 24 27.53 -6.00 21.40
CA PRO A 24 26.09 -6.01 21.58
C PRO A 24 25.52 -6.26 20.19
N VAL A 25 24.97 -7.45 19.98
CA VAL A 25 23.87 -7.61 19.03
C VAL A 25 22.90 -6.55 19.52
N LEU A 26 22.73 -5.50 18.73
CA LEU A 26 21.56 -4.65 18.84
C LEU A 26 20.41 -5.63 18.71
N ALA A 27 19.85 -6.03 19.85
CA ALA A 27 18.55 -6.65 19.88
C ALA A 27 17.64 -5.60 19.28
N ASP A 28 17.10 -5.92 18.12
CA ASP A 28 16.06 -5.13 17.50
C ASP A 28 14.92 -5.01 18.51
N GLU A 29 14.73 -3.82 19.08
CA GLU A 29 13.64 -3.50 20.01
C GLU A 29 12.35 -3.29 19.21
N SER A 30 11.94 -4.26 18.39
CA SER A 30 10.69 -4.22 17.61
C SER A 30 9.71 -5.33 17.99
N ASN A 31 10.11 -6.32 18.80
CA ASN A 31 9.23 -7.42 19.24
C ASN A 31 8.40 -7.11 20.50
N SER A 32 8.06 -5.85 20.76
CA SER A 32 7.09 -5.52 21.82
C SER A 32 5.68 -5.52 21.24
N ILE A 33 4.81 -6.41 21.72
CA ILE A 33 3.38 -6.39 21.38
C ILE A 33 2.81 -5.04 21.86
N ASN A 34 2.15 -4.32 20.96
CA ASN A 34 1.37 -3.16 21.35
C ASN A 34 0.09 -3.65 22.05
N GLU A 35 0.10 -3.73 23.39
CA GLU A 35 -1.04 -4.20 24.18
C GLU A 35 -2.34 -3.42 23.94
N LYS A 36 -2.27 -2.21 23.34
CA LYS A 36 -3.44 -1.39 22.98
C LYS A 36 -4.02 -1.78 21.62
N LEU A 37 -3.19 -2.11 20.63
CA LEU A 37 -3.60 -2.35 19.24
C LEU A 37 -3.60 -3.83 18.84
N GLY A 38 -3.03 -4.70 19.67
CA GLY A 38 -2.95 -6.13 19.41
C GLY A 38 -1.67 -6.54 18.67
N VAL A 39 -1.66 -7.79 18.21
CA VAL A 39 -0.61 -8.34 17.36
C VAL A 39 -0.94 -8.08 15.88
N PRO A 40 0.06 -8.02 14.98
CA PRO A 40 -0.20 -7.96 13.55
C PRO A 40 -0.98 -9.18 13.05
N ILE A 41 -1.75 -9.00 11.99
CA ILE A 41 -2.58 -10.05 11.38
C ILE A 41 -2.00 -10.42 10.04
N VAL A 42 -1.76 -11.70 9.83
CA VAL A 42 -1.20 -12.22 8.58
C VAL A 42 -2.23 -13.08 7.88
N VAL A 43 -2.63 -12.68 6.68
CA VAL A 43 -3.60 -13.42 5.87
C VAL A 43 -2.90 -14.00 4.66
N TYR A 44 -2.77 -15.33 4.65
CA TYR A 44 -2.12 -16.08 3.59
C TYR A 44 -3.09 -16.46 2.47
N GLY A 45 -2.64 -16.47 1.22
CA GLY A 45 -3.41 -17.06 0.12
C GLY A 45 -3.64 -18.56 0.30
N ASP A 46 -4.87 -19.05 0.09
CA ASP A 46 -5.23 -20.46 0.25
C ASP A 46 -4.59 -21.43 -0.77
N ASN A 47 -4.03 -20.91 -1.85
CA ASN A 47 -3.39 -21.72 -2.89
C ASN A 47 -1.88 -21.77 -2.82
N LEU A 48 -1.29 -21.19 -1.77
CA LEU A 48 0.11 -21.40 -1.45
C LEU A 48 0.35 -22.86 -1.05
N THR A 49 1.42 -23.47 -1.57
CA THR A 49 1.92 -24.72 -1.00
C THR A 49 2.51 -24.49 0.39
N ASP A 50 2.77 -25.56 1.14
CA ASP A 50 3.39 -25.44 2.47
C ASP A 50 4.76 -24.74 2.39
N GLU A 51 5.55 -25.03 1.35
CA GLU A 51 6.83 -24.36 1.10
C GLU A 51 6.65 -22.88 0.77
N GLN A 52 5.68 -22.55 -0.09
CA GLN A 52 5.37 -21.16 -0.46
C GLN A 52 4.84 -20.36 0.72
N LYS A 53 4.04 -20.98 1.59
CA LYS A 53 3.57 -20.35 2.83
C LYS A 53 4.73 -20.08 3.79
N ALA A 54 5.71 -21.00 3.89
CA ALA A 54 6.91 -20.78 4.69
C ALA A 54 7.77 -19.63 4.14
N GLU A 55 7.97 -19.58 2.82
CA GLU A 55 8.66 -18.46 2.15
C GLU A 55 7.92 -17.13 2.37
N THR A 56 6.60 -17.12 2.22
CA THR A 56 5.77 -15.92 2.47
C THR A 56 5.87 -15.44 3.92
N ARG A 57 5.97 -16.38 4.88
CA ARG A 57 6.17 -16.05 6.29
C ARG A 57 7.51 -15.32 6.50
N GLU A 58 8.57 -15.77 5.84
CA GLU A 58 9.88 -15.11 5.87
C GLU A 58 9.84 -13.73 5.21
N LEU A 59 9.23 -13.62 4.03
CA LEU A 59 9.06 -12.36 3.31
C LEU A 59 8.31 -11.31 4.15
N LEU A 60 7.27 -11.72 4.89
CA LEU A 60 6.49 -10.83 5.76
C LEU A 60 7.12 -10.64 7.15
N GLU A 61 8.35 -11.13 7.36
CA GLU A 61 9.12 -11.00 8.61
C GLU A 61 8.42 -11.59 9.85
N VAL A 62 7.60 -12.61 9.65
CA VAL A 62 6.88 -13.30 10.72
C VAL A 62 7.84 -14.32 11.36
N THR A 63 8.65 -13.84 12.29
CA THR A 63 9.71 -14.63 12.94
C THR A 63 9.20 -15.49 14.10
N ASP A 64 8.12 -15.05 14.77
CA ASP A 64 7.47 -15.77 15.87
C ASP A 64 5.95 -15.88 15.61
N PRO A 65 5.41 -17.08 15.36
CA PRO A 65 3.97 -17.29 15.15
C PRO A 65 3.09 -16.95 16.36
N GLU A 66 3.65 -16.85 17.57
CA GLU A 66 2.89 -16.41 18.75
C GLU A 66 2.71 -14.89 18.81
N MET A 67 3.40 -14.15 17.93
CA MET A 67 3.41 -12.69 17.86
C MET A 67 2.55 -12.14 16.71
N VAL A 68 1.80 -13.01 16.02
CA VAL A 68 0.86 -12.64 14.95
C VAL A 68 -0.38 -13.53 14.97
N ASP A 69 -1.49 -13.01 14.48
CA ASP A 69 -2.68 -13.81 14.20
C ASP A 69 -2.70 -14.25 12.74
N GLU A 70 -2.63 -15.56 12.49
CA GLU A 70 -2.58 -16.13 11.14
C GLU A 70 -3.97 -16.57 10.63
N HIS A 71 -4.35 -16.05 9.46
CA HIS A 71 -5.54 -16.46 8.73
C HIS A 71 -5.22 -16.87 7.29
N THR A 72 -6.24 -17.32 6.56
CA THR A 72 -6.10 -17.71 5.16
C THR A 72 -7.26 -17.14 4.35
N VAL A 73 -6.98 -16.50 3.23
CA VAL A 73 -7.98 -15.95 2.30
C VAL A 73 -8.23 -16.94 1.16
N THR A 74 -9.51 -17.21 0.91
CA THR A 74 -10.00 -18.16 -0.09
C THR A 74 -10.83 -17.46 -1.17
N GLY A 75 -11.10 -18.15 -2.28
CA GLY A 75 -12.06 -17.66 -3.27
C GLY A 75 -13.47 -17.43 -2.68
N GLU A 76 -13.89 -18.20 -1.67
CA GLU A 76 -15.17 -17.97 -0.99
C GLU A 76 -15.19 -16.65 -0.22
N ASP A 77 -14.06 -16.23 0.34
CA ASP A 77 -13.93 -14.93 0.98
C ASP A 77 -14.08 -13.79 -0.05
N LEU A 78 -13.52 -13.97 -1.26
CA LEU A 78 -13.72 -13.04 -2.38
C LEU A 78 -15.21 -12.90 -2.75
N ALA A 79 -15.94 -14.02 -2.80
CA ALA A 79 -17.37 -14.01 -3.06
C ALA A 79 -18.17 -13.38 -1.89
N ARG A 80 -17.72 -13.59 -0.64
CA ARG A 80 -18.36 -13.03 0.55
C ARG A 80 -18.23 -11.52 0.60
N TYR A 81 -17.01 -10.99 0.46
CA TYR A 81 -16.74 -9.57 0.70
C TYR A 81 -17.09 -8.70 -0.50
N ILE A 82 -16.85 -9.18 -1.71
CA ILE A 82 -16.93 -8.34 -2.92
C ILE A 82 -17.68 -8.98 -4.09
N ASN A 83 -18.51 -10.00 -3.81
CA ASN A 83 -19.28 -10.75 -4.82
C ASN A 83 -18.43 -11.28 -5.99
N GLY A 84 -17.14 -11.53 -5.75
CA GLY A 84 -16.21 -12.02 -6.76
C GLY A 84 -16.38 -13.52 -7.08
N ASN A 85 -15.48 -14.04 -7.91
CA ASN A 85 -15.52 -15.45 -8.31
C ASN A 85 -15.11 -16.38 -7.15
N PRO A 86 -15.98 -17.26 -6.64
CA PRO A 86 -15.66 -18.16 -5.53
C PRO A 86 -14.59 -19.21 -5.86
N ASN A 87 -14.27 -19.40 -7.15
CA ASN A 87 -13.22 -20.31 -7.62
C ASN A 87 -11.91 -19.58 -7.94
N ALA A 88 -11.81 -18.29 -7.63
CA ALA A 88 -10.60 -17.53 -7.82
C ALA A 88 -9.47 -18.13 -6.97
N ARG A 89 -8.25 -18.07 -7.50
CA ARG A 89 -7.09 -18.67 -6.84
C ARG A 89 -6.31 -17.63 -6.04
N MET A 90 -6.25 -17.76 -4.72
CA MET A 90 -5.64 -16.75 -3.86
C MET A 90 -4.19 -17.11 -3.54
N PHE A 91 -3.27 -16.22 -3.92
CA PHE A 91 -1.82 -16.44 -3.78
C PHE A 91 -1.13 -15.30 -3.04
N SER A 92 -1.48 -14.05 -3.34
CA SER A 92 -0.96 -12.89 -2.61
C SER A 92 -1.42 -12.94 -1.16
N SER A 93 -0.53 -12.56 -0.27
CA SER A 93 -0.73 -12.52 1.17
C SER A 93 -0.49 -11.10 1.69
N ALA A 94 -1.07 -10.77 2.82
CA ALA A 94 -0.91 -9.47 3.47
C ALA A 94 -0.62 -9.64 4.96
N LYS A 95 0.28 -8.83 5.50
CA LYS A 95 0.45 -8.59 6.94
C LYS A 95 -0.08 -7.19 7.25
N ILE A 96 -1.02 -7.09 8.17
CA ILE A 96 -1.67 -5.85 8.58
C ILE A 96 -1.23 -5.55 10.02
N THR A 97 -0.63 -4.40 10.23
CA THR A 97 -0.30 -3.85 11.53
C THR A 97 -1.17 -2.63 11.76
N MET A 98 -2.00 -2.65 12.81
CA MET A 98 -2.81 -1.49 13.18
C MET A 98 -1.91 -0.40 13.77
N GLU A 99 -2.13 0.85 13.38
CA GLU A 99 -1.40 2.02 13.85
C GLU A 99 -2.30 2.91 14.72
N GLU A 100 -1.71 3.89 15.41
CA GLU A 100 -2.49 4.84 16.19
C GLU A 100 -3.28 5.81 15.29
N GLU A 101 -4.37 6.36 15.82
CA GLU A 101 -5.19 7.35 15.12
C GLU A 101 -4.35 8.55 14.68
N GLY A 102 -4.39 8.86 13.39
CA GLY A 102 -3.62 9.96 12.77
C GLY A 102 -2.32 9.51 12.10
N GLU A 103 -1.92 8.25 12.21
CA GLU A 103 -0.77 7.72 11.48
C GLU A 103 -1.07 7.46 9.99
N GLY A 104 -2.35 7.35 9.61
CA GLY A 104 -2.75 7.15 8.22
C GLY A 104 -2.41 5.76 7.66
N LEU A 105 -2.50 5.60 6.35
CA LEU A 105 -2.34 4.29 5.69
C LEU A 105 -0.96 4.21 5.01
N THR A 106 -0.23 3.12 5.24
CA THR A 106 1.07 2.84 4.58
C THR A 106 1.02 1.47 3.92
N ILE A 107 1.35 1.40 2.62
CA ILE A 107 1.32 0.15 1.85
C ILE A 107 2.71 -0.18 1.29
N ASN A 108 3.25 -1.34 1.67
CA ASN A 108 4.53 -1.84 1.19
C ASN A 108 4.32 -3.08 0.33
N ILE A 109 4.83 -3.08 -0.90
CA ILE A 109 4.92 -4.29 -1.72
C ILE A 109 6.31 -4.89 -1.50
N ILE A 110 6.38 -5.98 -0.75
CA ILE A 110 7.64 -6.65 -0.39
C ILE A 110 8.25 -7.39 -1.58
N THR A 111 7.39 -7.90 -2.47
CA THR A 111 7.81 -8.65 -3.67
C THR A 111 7.33 -7.95 -4.95
N PRO A 112 7.92 -6.80 -5.33
CA PRO A 112 7.47 -6.03 -6.49
C PRO A 112 7.59 -6.81 -7.80
N ASP A 113 8.60 -7.68 -7.92
CA ASP A 113 8.77 -8.55 -9.10
C ASP A 113 7.67 -9.62 -9.25
N HIS A 114 6.93 -9.91 -8.17
CA HIS A 114 5.86 -10.92 -8.16
C HIS A 114 4.47 -10.31 -8.18
N ILE A 115 4.30 -9.01 -7.94
CA ILE A 115 3.01 -8.32 -7.97
C ILE A 115 2.97 -7.42 -9.19
N THR A 116 2.35 -7.89 -10.26
CA THR A 116 2.58 -7.33 -11.60
C THR A 116 1.58 -6.29 -12.03
N GLU A 117 0.38 -6.24 -11.45
CA GLU A 117 -0.70 -5.35 -11.90
C GLU A 117 -0.95 -4.22 -10.89
N VAL A 118 -1.05 -4.56 -9.60
CA VAL A 118 -1.40 -3.60 -8.55
C VAL A 118 -0.17 -2.88 -7.98
N THR A 119 -0.27 -1.56 -7.75
CA THR A 119 0.76 -0.77 -7.04
C THR A 119 0.34 -0.44 -5.60
N SER A 120 1.28 0.05 -4.79
CA SER A 120 0.99 0.54 -3.43
C SER A 120 -0.06 1.65 -3.42
N GLU A 121 -0.03 2.56 -4.39
CA GLU A 121 -0.98 3.67 -4.51
C GLU A 121 -2.39 3.16 -4.87
N MET A 122 -2.47 2.16 -5.76
CA MET A 122 -3.73 1.53 -6.12
C MET A 122 -4.35 0.81 -4.91
N TYR A 123 -3.55 0.07 -4.13
CA TYR A 123 -4.01 -0.50 -2.86
C TYR A 123 -4.47 0.56 -1.88
N ALA A 124 -3.68 1.61 -1.68
CA ALA A 124 -4.01 2.67 -0.74
C ALA A 124 -5.34 3.32 -1.12
N ASN A 125 -5.51 3.70 -2.40
CA ASN A 125 -6.76 4.27 -2.90
C ASN A 125 -7.98 3.37 -2.65
N ALA A 126 -7.86 2.08 -2.96
CA ALA A 126 -8.93 1.12 -2.75
C ALA A 126 -9.25 0.94 -1.26
N LEU A 127 -8.23 0.81 -0.41
CA LEU A 127 -8.41 0.63 1.03
C LEU A 127 -9.05 1.87 1.69
N LEU A 128 -8.64 3.07 1.28
CA LEU A 128 -9.29 4.32 1.70
C LEU A 128 -10.76 4.35 1.31
N THR A 129 -11.09 3.95 0.07
CA THR A 129 -12.47 3.82 -0.40
C THR A 129 -13.25 2.80 0.44
N ALA A 130 -12.61 1.70 0.87
CA ALA A 130 -13.21 0.70 1.76
C ALA A 130 -13.37 1.19 3.22
N GLY A 131 -12.78 2.32 3.59
CA GLY A 131 -12.79 2.88 4.94
C GLY A 131 -11.69 2.34 5.86
N VAL A 132 -10.61 1.81 5.30
CA VAL A 132 -9.43 1.34 6.04
C VAL A 132 -8.48 2.50 6.25
N GLU A 133 -8.07 2.71 7.51
CA GLU A 133 -7.23 3.83 7.94
C GLU A 133 -6.30 3.40 9.07
N ASN A 134 -5.22 4.16 9.30
CA ASN A 134 -4.29 3.96 10.44
C ASN A 134 -3.75 2.53 10.49
N ALA A 135 -3.12 2.09 9.40
CA ALA A 135 -2.55 0.75 9.29
C ALA A 135 -1.32 0.74 8.38
N THR A 136 -0.38 -0.14 8.72
CA THR A 136 0.72 -0.54 7.84
C THR A 136 0.36 -1.89 7.23
N VAL A 137 0.39 -1.99 5.90
CA VAL A 137 0.07 -3.21 5.15
C VAL A 137 1.28 -3.63 4.32
N ASP A 138 1.85 -4.77 4.66
CA ASP A 138 2.90 -5.40 3.87
C ASP A 138 2.30 -6.50 2.98
N VAL A 139 2.47 -6.37 1.68
CA VAL A 139 1.93 -7.29 0.67
C VAL A 139 3.05 -8.09 0.04
N ALA A 140 2.90 -9.42 0.03
CA ALA A 140 3.89 -10.33 -0.55
C ALA A 140 3.24 -11.46 -1.34
N SER A 141 3.96 -11.97 -2.33
CA SER A 141 3.62 -13.19 -3.05
C SER A 141 4.89 -13.96 -3.40
N PRO A 142 4.96 -15.29 -3.17
CA PRO A 142 6.11 -16.10 -3.57
C PRO A 142 6.05 -16.51 -5.06
N VAL A 143 4.99 -16.12 -5.78
CA VAL A 143 4.78 -16.37 -7.21
C VAL A 143 4.23 -15.15 -7.92
N THR A 144 4.49 -15.02 -9.22
CA THR A 144 3.99 -13.93 -10.05
C THR A 144 2.46 -13.95 -10.18
N VAL A 145 1.81 -12.86 -9.77
CA VAL A 145 0.36 -12.69 -9.68
C VAL A 145 -0.04 -11.22 -9.90
N SER A 146 -1.33 -10.97 -10.13
CA SER A 146 -1.86 -9.61 -10.30
C SER A 146 -1.76 -8.77 -9.02
N GLY A 147 -2.00 -9.38 -7.86
CA GLY A 147 -2.02 -8.73 -6.54
C GLY A 147 -3.40 -8.75 -5.86
N HIS A 148 -4.49 -8.80 -6.64
CA HIS A 148 -5.86 -8.60 -6.15
C HIS A 148 -6.28 -9.45 -4.93
N SER A 149 -5.75 -10.67 -4.75
CA SER A 149 -6.07 -11.50 -3.59
C SER A 149 -5.62 -10.90 -2.26
N ALA A 150 -4.59 -10.04 -2.25
CA ALA A 150 -4.14 -9.35 -1.05
C ALA A 150 -5.21 -8.39 -0.51
N LEU A 151 -5.89 -7.64 -1.39
CA LEU A 151 -6.95 -6.73 -0.99
C LEU A 151 -8.08 -7.46 -0.25
N THR A 152 -8.45 -8.64 -0.75
CA THR A 152 -9.44 -9.52 -0.09
C THR A 152 -8.92 -10.06 1.25
N GLY A 153 -7.63 -10.36 1.33
CA GLY A 153 -6.98 -10.75 2.57
C GLY A 153 -7.07 -9.67 3.64
N ILE A 154 -6.91 -8.39 3.25
CA ILE A 154 -7.05 -7.25 4.17
C ILE A 154 -8.48 -7.13 4.68
N TYR A 155 -9.50 -7.27 3.82
CA TYR A 155 -10.90 -7.27 4.27
C TYR A 155 -11.18 -8.39 5.27
N LYS A 156 -10.61 -9.58 5.03
CA LYS A 156 -10.70 -10.69 5.97
C LYS A 156 -10.06 -10.36 7.32
N ALA A 157 -8.91 -9.70 7.34
CA ALA A 157 -8.24 -9.30 8.58
C ALA A 157 -9.11 -8.37 9.42
N TYR A 158 -9.81 -7.42 8.79
CA TYR A 158 -10.72 -6.51 9.50
C TYR A 158 -11.97 -7.23 10.03
N ASP A 159 -12.56 -8.13 9.23
CA ASP A 159 -13.73 -8.92 9.65
C ASP A 159 -13.42 -9.81 10.87
N VAL A 160 -12.26 -10.47 10.90
CA VAL A 160 -11.89 -11.35 12.03
C VAL A 160 -11.58 -10.59 13.32
N GLU A 161 -11.11 -9.34 13.22
CA GLU A 161 -10.97 -8.43 14.38
C GLU A 161 -12.30 -7.85 14.86
N GLY A 162 -13.40 -8.13 14.14
CA GLY A 162 -14.70 -7.56 14.43
C GLY A 162 -14.82 -6.09 14.04
N VAL A 163 -13.92 -5.59 13.17
CA VAL A 163 -14.07 -4.28 12.53
C VAL A 163 -14.90 -4.46 11.26
N GLU A 164 -16.18 -4.13 11.36
CA GLU A 164 -17.13 -4.29 10.25
C GLU A 164 -16.91 -3.17 9.22
N LEU A 165 -16.27 -3.53 8.09
CA LEU A 165 -16.18 -2.67 6.91
C LEU A 165 -17.51 -2.70 6.14
N ASP A 166 -17.92 -1.56 5.61
CA ASP A 166 -19.14 -1.48 4.81
C ASP A 166 -18.99 -2.28 3.50
N LYS A 167 -19.92 -3.19 3.25
CA LYS A 167 -19.83 -4.10 2.10
C LYS A 167 -19.90 -3.36 0.77
N GLU A 168 -20.75 -2.34 0.66
CA GLU A 168 -20.88 -1.56 -0.59
C GLU A 168 -19.60 -0.77 -0.85
N ARG A 169 -18.94 -0.27 0.20
CA ARG A 169 -17.60 0.34 0.11
C ARG A 169 -16.51 -0.65 -0.28
N MET A 170 -16.50 -1.87 0.27
CA MET A 170 -15.54 -2.92 -0.13
C MET A 170 -15.70 -3.34 -1.60
N GLU A 171 -16.95 -3.50 -2.05
CA GLU A 171 -17.28 -3.78 -3.46
C GLU A 171 -16.78 -2.65 -4.37
N LEU A 172 -17.05 -1.40 -4.00
CA LEU A 172 -16.62 -0.22 -4.74
C LEU A 172 -15.10 -0.09 -4.80
N ALA A 173 -14.41 -0.33 -3.69
CA ALA A 173 -12.95 -0.34 -3.62
C ALA A 173 -12.34 -1.40 -4.54
N ASN A 174 -12.98 -2.57 -4.67
CA ASN A 174 -12.54 -3.58 -5.61
C ASN A 174 -12.83 -3.20 -7.07
N GLU A 175 -13.97 -2.57 -7.36
CA GLU A 175 -14.25 -2.01 -8.68
C GLU A 175 -13.24 -0.92 -9.05
N GLU A 176 -12.87 -0.06 -8.11
CA GLU A 176 -11.83 0.95 -8.29
C GLU A 176 -10.48 0.31 -8.62
N LEU A 177 -10.07 -0.70 -7.83
CA LEU A 177 -8.79 -1.37 -8.06
C LEU A 177 -8.74 -2.03 -9.45
N GLY A 178 -9.80 -2.75 -9.81
CA GLY A 178 -9.89 -3.41 -11.11
C GLY A 178 -9.91 -2.42 -12.28
N LEU A 179 -10.66 -1.32 -12.16
CA LEU A 179 -10.66 -0.27 -13.17
C LEU A 179 -9.29 0.37 -13.29
N ALA A 180 -8.59 0.58 -12.17
CA ALA A 180 -7.25 1.15 -12.17
C ALA A 180 -6.26 0.24 -12.92
N THR A 181 -6.29 -1.07 -12.66
CA THR A 181 -5.43 -2.02 -13.38
C THR A 181 -5.79 -2.12 -14.86
N ASP A 182 -7.08 -2.14 -15.20
CA ASP A 182 -7.55 -2.21 -16.59
C ASP A 182 -7.16 -0.97 -17.40
N LEU A 183 -7.25 0.22 -16.79
CA LEU A 183 -6.83 1.47 -17.42
C LEU A 183 -5.31 1.55 -17.58
N ALA A 184 -4.54 0.97 -16.67
CA ALA A 184 -3.08 1.01 -16.72
C ALA A 184 -2.50 0.22 -17.91
N GLU A 185 -3.26 -0.74 -18.44
CA GLU A 185 -2.88 -1.51 -19.64
C GLU A 185 -3.23 -0.81 -20.97
N LYS A 186 -3.96 0.31 -20.93
CA LYS A 186 -4.41 1.02 -22.15
C LYS A 186 -3.28 1.80 -22.80
N GLU A 187 -3.36 1.97 -24.12
CA GLU A 187 -2.39 2.80 -24.85
C GLU A 187 -2.37 4.24 -24.34
N GLY A 188 -1.19 4.77 -24.06
CA GLY A 188 -1.00 6.13 -23.54
C GLY A 188 -1.18 6.27 -22.02
N MET A 189 -1.60 5.19 -21.36
CA MET A 189 -1.73 5.07 -19.91
C MET A 189 -0.56 4.29 -19.32
N ASN A 190 -0.38 4.45 -18.01
CA ASN A 190 0.47 3.64 -17.16
C ASN A 190 -0.09 3.70 -15.73
N LYS A 191 0.46 2.90 -14.81
CA LYS A 191 -0.03 2.79 -13.43
C LYS A 191 0.01 4.13 -12.69
N GLU A 192 1.04 4.94 -12.98
CA GLU A 192 1.25 6.24 -12.34
C GLU A 192 0.17 7.24 -12.79
N LYS A 193 -0.05 7.39 -14.10
CA LYS A 193 -1.08 8.27 -14.66
C LYS A 193 -2.49 7.88 -14.23
N VAL A 194 -2.75 6.58 -14.10
CA VAL A 194 -4.06 6.12 -13.62
C VAL A 194 -4.27 6.51 -12.17
N SER A 195 -3.27 6.25 -11.32
CA SER A 195 -3.35 6.60 -9.90
C SER A 195 -3.53 8.11 -9.72
N GLU A 196 -2.82 8.91 -10.52
CA GLU A 196 -2.97 10.37 -10.58
C GLU A 196 -4.37 10.78 -11.04
N LEU A 197 -4.88 10.21 -12.13
CA LEU A 197 -6.22 10.51 -12.65
C LEU A 197 -7.31 10.24 -11.60
N LEU A 198 -7.25 9.09 -10.92
CA LEU A 198 -8.21 8.75 -9.89
C LEU A 198 -8.11 9.72 -8.70
N ALA A 199 -6.90 10.07 -8.26
CA ALA A 199 -6.69 11.03 -7.18
C ALA A 199 -7.21 12.43 -7.53
N GLU A 200 -6.92 12.93 -8.74
CA GLU A 200 -7.37 14.24 -9.22
C GLU A 200 -8.91 14.30 -9.32
N ILE A 201 -9.55 13.23 -9.80
CA ILE A 201 -11.01 13.18 -9.85
C ILE A 201 -11.59 13.16 -8.42
N LYS A 202 -11.05 12.34 -7.50
CA LYS A 202 -11.47 12.33 -6.09
C LYS A 202 -11.34 13.71 -5.46
N GLN A 203 -10.22 14.40 -5.70
CA GLN A 203 -9.98 15.75 -5.21
C GLN A 203 -10.99 16.75 -5.79
N ALA A 204 -11.23 16.71 -7.10
CA ALA A 204 -12.19 17.60 -7.74
C ALA A 204 -13.62 17.37 -7.24
N ILE A 205 -13.98 16.12 -6.94
CA ILE A 205 -15.27 15.77 -6.32
C ILE A 205 -15.35 16.31 -4.89
N ALA A 206 -14.29 16.18 -4.09
CA ALA A 206 -14.21 16.76 -2.74
C ALA A 206 -14.45 18.28 -2.77
N GLU A 207 -13.78 18.97 -3.70
CA GLU A 207 -13.80 20.43 -3.80
C GLU A 207 -15.11 20.97 -4.38
N GLN A 208 -15.67 20.30 -5.40
CA GLN A 208 -16.86 20.77 -6.11
C GLN A 208 -18.16 20.25 -5.50
N ASN A 209 -18.12 19.15 -4.73
CA ASN A 209 -19.26 18.47 -4.13
C ASN A 209 -20.44 18.30 -5.12
N PRO A 210 -20.24 17.54 -6.22
CA PRO A 210 -21.19 17.40 -7.32
C PRO A 210 -22.52 16.77 -6.87
N ALA A 211 -23.65 17.32 -7.35
CA ALA A 211 -24.97 16.91 -6.88
C ALA A 211 -25.62 15.81 -7.73
N ASN A 212 -25.14 15.58 -8.94
CA ASN A 212 -25.73 14.67 -9.93
C ASN A 212 -24.64 14.09 -10.86
N VAL A 213 -25.04 13.13 -11.69
CA VAL A 213 -24.13 12.42 -12.59
C VAL A 213 -23.56 13.33 -13.68
N GLU A 214 -24.33 14.34 -14.12
CA GLU A 214 -23.85 15.30 -15.12
C GLU A 214 -22.70 16.16 -14.60
N ASP A 215 -22.72 16.51 -13.31
CA ASP A 215 -21.60 17.19 -12.65
C ASP A 215 -20.35 16.27 -12.56
N ILE A 216 -20.54 14.98 -12.30
CA ILE A 216 -19.46 13.98 -12.30
C ILE A 216 -18.86 13.81 -13.70
N GLU A 217 -19.70 13.68 -14.73
CA GLU A 217 -19.26 13.57 -16.12
C GLU A 217 -18.41 14.77 -16.52
N ARG A 218 -18.83 15.98 -16.13
CA ARG A 218 -18.05 17.20 -16.34
C ARG A 218 -16.70 17.15 -15.63
N ILE A 219 -16.66 16.75 -14.36
CA ILE A 219 -15.40 16.66 -13.59
C ILE A 219 -14.46 15.64 -14.24
N VAL A 220 -14.95 14.45 -14.59
CA VAL A 220 -14.15 13.41 -15.26
C VAL A 220 -13.59 13.94 -16.57
N GLN A 221 -14.41 14.60 -17.40
CA GLN A 221 -13.97 15.16 -18.66
C GLN A 221 -12.93 16.28 -18.47
N GLU A 222 -13.11 17.16 -17.49
CA GLU A 222 -12.15 18.22 -17.14
C GLU A 222 -10.79 17.64 -16.74
N GLN A 223 -10.74 16.55 -15.95
CA GLN A 223 -9.47 15.92 -15.57
C GLN A 223 -8.82 15.18 -16.74
N LEU A 224 -9.59 14.46 -17.56
CA LEU A 224 -9.08 13.81 -18.76
C LEU A 224 -8.45 14.83 -19.73
N ASP A 225 -9.13 15.97 -19.95
CA ASP A 225 -8.62 17.05 -20.81
C ASP A 225 -7.36 17.71 -20.22
N LYS A 226 -7.35 17.97 -18.91
CA LYS A 226 -6.21 18.56 -18.19
C LYS A 226 -4.95 17.70 -18.29
N MET A 227 -5.11 16.38 -18.23
CA MET A 227 -4.03 15.40 -18.27
C MET A 227 -3.70 14.93 -19.69
N GLU A 228 -4.38 15.46 -20.71
CA GLU A 228 -4.27 15.05 -22.11
C GLU A 228 -4.49 13.53 -22.30
N ILE A 229 -5.38 12.95 -21.50
CA ILE A 229 -5.74 11.52 -21.54
C ILE A 229 -6.92 11.31 -22.47
N SER A 230 -6.76 10.38 -23.42
CA SER A 230 -7.83 9.95 -24.31
C SER A 230 -8.29 8.54 -23.94
N LEU A 231 -9.50 8.42 -23.41
CA LEU A 231 -10.15 7.13 -23.14
C LEU A 231 -11.21 6.78 -24.19
N SER A 232 -11.55 5.50 -24.28
CA SER A 232 -12.75 5.07 -25.01
C SER A 232 -14.01 5.56 -24.31
N GLU A 233 -15.13 5.65 -25.04
CA GLU A 233 -16.44 5.97 -24.45
C GLU A 233 -16.80 5.00 -23.32
N GLU A 234 -16.44 3.72 -23.49
CA GLU A 234 -16.72 2.65 -22.54
C GLU A 234 -15.90 2.83 -21.26
N ASP A 235 -14.59 3.07 -21.37
CA ASP A 235 -13.69 3.28 -20.23
C ASP A 235 -14.04 4.57 -19.46
N ARG A 236 -14.40 5.65 -20.18
CA ARG A 236 -14.88 6.89 -19.56
C ARG A 236 -16.19 6.66 -18.81
N GLN A 237 -17.13 5.89 -19.37
CA GLN A 237 -18.37 5.59 -18.68
C GLN A 237 -18.14 4.76 -17.41
N LEU A 238 -17.17 3.84 -17.41
CA LEU A 238 -16.77 3.09 -16.21
C LEU A 238 -16.26 4.03 -15.11
N LEU A 239 -15.42 5.02 -15.45
CA LEU A 239 -14.98 6.05 -14.49
C LEU A 239 -16.15 6.86 -13.93
N ILE A 240 -17.05 7.34 -14.79
CA ILE A 240 -18.22 8.11 -14.36
C ILE A 240 -19.08 7.28 -13.40
N ASN A 241 -19.35 6.01 -13.73
CA ASN A 241 -20.13 5.12 -12.89
C ASN A 241 -19.45 4.86 -11.54
N LEU A 242 -18.13 4.68 -11.51
CA LEU A 242 -17.37 4.49 -10.28
C LEU A 242 -17.55 5.70 -9.34
N PHE A 243 -17.35 6.90 -9.86
CA PHE A 243 -17.44 8.13 -9.06
C PHE A 243 -18.86 8.52 -8.67
N ASP A 244 -19.85 8.20 -9.51
CA ASP A 244 -21.27 8.35 -9.18
C ASP A 244 -21.67 7.44 -8.00
N LYS A 245 -21.18 6.19 -7.98
CA LYS A 245 -21.36 5.28 -6.84
C LYS A 245 -20.63 5.77 -5.58
N MET A 246 -19.40 6.28 -5.70
CA MET A 246 -18.68 6.87 -4.55
C MET A 246 -19.46 8.04 -3.95
N ARG A 247 -20.06 8.90 -4.78
CA ARG A 247 -20.95 9.98 -4.32
C ARG A 247 -22.16 9.41 -3.57
N ASP A 248 -22.85 8.43 -4.14
CA ASP A 248 -24.06 7.85 -3.56
C ASP A 248 -23.81 7.18 -2.20
N LEU A 249 -22.62 6.59 -2.03
CA LEU A 249 -22.17 5.97 -0.77
C LEU A 249 -21.65 6.98 0.26
N ASN A 250 -21.73 8.28 -0.03
CA ASN A 250 -21.23 9.37 0.80
C ASN A 250 -19.79 9.08 1.29
N ILE A 251 -18.92 8.66 0.38
CA ILE A 251 -17.48 8.54 0.66
C ILE A 251 -16.97 9.92 1.08
N ASP A 252 -16.20 9.99 2.17
CA ASP A 252 -15.61 11.25 2.62
C ASP A 252 -14.40 11.56 1.75
N PHE A 253 -14.65 12.26 0.64
CA PHE A 253 -13.61 12.63 -0.30
C PHE A 253 -12.60 13.62 0.29
N ASP A 254 -12.97 14.41 1.31
CA ASP A 254 -12.04 15.28 2.02
C ASP A 254 -11.05 14.46 2.85
N GLN A 255 -11.54 13.43 3.53
CA GLN A 255 -10.70 12.47 4.26
C GLN A 255 -9.80 11.69 3.31
N VAL A 256 -10.34 11.15 2.22
CA VAL A 256 -9.55 10.44 1.20
C VAL A 256 -8.48 11.37 0.61
N LYS A 257 -8.81 12.63 0.32
CA LYS A 257 -7.86 13.65 -0.13
C LYS A 257 -6.73 13.89 0.88
N ASN A 258 -7.06 14.06 2.15
CA ASN A 258 -6.06 14.31 3.19
C ASN A 258 -5.12 13.12 3.34
N GLN A 259 -5.66 11.89 3.39
CA GLN A 259 -4.84 10.69 3.52
C GLN A 259 -3.99 10.44 2.27
N LEU A 260 -4.49 10.72 1.07
CA LEU A 260 -3.68 10.68 -0.16
C LEU A 260 -2.55 11.72 -0.15
N SER A 261 -2.82 12.92 0.37
CA SER A 261 -1.80 13.98 0.50
C SER A 261 -0.73 13.59 1.51
N ASP A 262 -1.12 12.95 2.61
CA ASP A 262 -0.20 12.43 3.64
C ASP A 262 0.64 11.28 3.09
N ILE A 263 0.05 10.36 2.30
CA ILE A 263 0.79 9.29 1.61
C ILE A 263 1.84 9.91 0.67
N ALA A 264 1.46 10.86 -0.18
CA ALA A 264 2.38 11.53 -1.09
C ALA A 264 3.52 12.25 -0.33
N SER A 265 3.21 12.87 0.81
CA SER A 265 4.18 13.59 1.64
C SER A 265 5.13 12.65 2.41
N LYS A 266 4.62 11.54 2.97
CA LYS A 266 5.41 10.51 3.66
C LYS A 266 6.36 9.80 2.70
N VAL A 267 5.92 9.53 1.48
CA VAL A 267 6.78 9.03 0.40
C VAL A 267 7.92 10.02 0.15
N GLN A 268 7.63 11.33 0.05
CA GLN A 268 8.67 12.34 -0.12
C GLN A 268 9.70 12.39 1.03
N GLU A 269 9.27 12.15 2.27
CA GLU A 269 10.12 12.19 3.48
C GLU A 269 10.96 10.91 3.68
N GLN A 270 10.38 9.73 3.42
CA GLN A 270 11.05 8.43 3.59
C GLN A 270 12.05 8.11 2.47
N LEU A 271 11.89 8.70 1.28
CA LEU A 271 12.83 8.57 0.17
C LEU A 271 14.19 9.26 0.40
N GLY A 272 14.36 9.97 1.53
CA GLY A 272 15.64 10.52 1.95
C GLY A 272 16.69 9.48 2.34
N ASP A 273 16.31 8.25 2.73
CA ASP A 273 17.27 7.36 3.42
C ASP A 273 17.34 5.86 3.04
N ILE A 274 16.36 5.16 2.42
CA ILE A 274 16.48 3.68 2.27
C ILE A 274 15.90 3.07 0.96
N ILE A 275 16.84 2.72 0.05
CA ILE A 275 17.03 1.50 -0.78
C ILE A 275 16.07 1.09 -1.94
N ASN A 276 16.68 1.10 -3.13
CA ASN A 276 16.60 0.22 -4.33
C ASN A 276 15.27 -0.07 -5.03
N ASP A 277 14.73 0.97 -5.68
CA ASP A 277 14.45 0.87 -7.12
C ASP A 277 14.77 2.22 -7.80
N GLU A 278 16.08 2.52 -7.86
CA GLU A 278 16.64 3.87 -8.10
C GLU A 278 16.13 4.53 -9.41
N GLY A 279 15.66 3.77 -10.39
CA GLY A 279 15.22 4.34 -11.68
C GLY A 279 13.72 4.64 -11.82
N PHE A 280 12.89 4.12 -10.91
CA PHE A 280 11.43 4.27 -10.94
C PHE A 280 10.99 5.36 -9.95
N TRP A 281 11.46 5.30 -8.71
CA TRP A 281 11.06 6.25 -7.67
C TRP A 281 11.72 7.64 -7.80
N GLU A 282 12.90 7.74 -8.43
CA GLU A 282 13.51 9.03 -8.79
C GLU A 282 12.64 9.77 -9.82
N LYS A 283 12.07 9.05 -10.81
CA LYS A 283 11.16 9.64 -11.80
C LYS A 283 9.80 10.02 -11.21
N VAL A 284 9.30 9.26 -10.24
CA VAL A 284 8.06 9.55 -9.51
C VAL A 284 8.25 10.76 -8.60
N GLY A 285 9.36 10.83 -7.86
CA GLY A 285 9.72 11.97 -7.02
C GLY A 285 9.96 13.26 -7.81
N ASP A 286 10.67 13.17 -8.93
CA ASP A 286 10.89 14.29 -9.85
C ASP A 286 9.56 14.73 -10.49
N PHE A 287 8.73 13.79 -10.92
CA PHE A 287 7.40 14.05 -11.48
C PHE A 287 6.48 14.77 -10.48
N PHE A 288 6.34 14.29 -9.25
CA PHE A 288 5.48 14.92 -8.25
C PHE A 288 6.07 16.26 -7.77
N SER A 289 7.40 16.38 -7.67
CA SER A 289 8.05 17.66 -7.35
C SER A 289 7.85 18.70 -8.45
N GLU A 290 7.91 18.30 -9.73
CA GLU A 290 7.62 19.15 -10.89
C GLU A 290 6.12 19.50 -10.99
N PHE A 291 5.22 18.56 -10.68
CA PHE A 291 3.77 18.76 -10.60
C PHE A 291 3.38 19.76 -9.50
N PHE A 292 3.92 19.62 -8.28
CA PHE A 292 3.68 20.55 -7.19
C PHE A 292 4.31 21.93 -7.46
N GLN A 293 5.46 22.00 -8.13
CA GLN A 293 6.01 23.27 -8.60
C GLN A 293 5.11 23.94 -9.65
N MET A 294 4.61 23.17 -10.63
CA MET A 294 3.69 23.65 -11.65
C MET A 294 2.35 24.13 -11.05
N LEU A 295 1.79 23.43 -10.06
CA LEU A 295 0.61 23.85 -9.29
C LEU A 295 0.87 25.11 -8.46
N SER A 296 2.00 25.16 -7.74
CA SER A 296 2.43 26.34 -6.99
C SER A 296 2.53 27.56 -7.92
N ASP A 297 3.11 27.39 -9.10
CA ASP A 297 3.33 28.46 -10.06
C ASP A 297 2.03 28.87 -10.78
N PHE A 298 1.12 27.93 -11.04
CA PHE A 298 -0.25 28.20 -11.49
C PHE A 298 -1.02 29.04 -10.47
N PHE A 299 -1.01 28.68 -9.18
CA PHE A 299 -1.67 29.46 -8.14
C PHE A 299 -1.00 30.83 -7.90
N LYS A 300 0.34 30.92 -7.93
CA LYS A 300 1.06 32.21 -7.85
C LYS A 300 0.76 33.11 -9.04
N GLY A 301 0.49 32.55 -10.22
CA GLY A 301 0.05 33.28 -11.41
C GLY A 301 -1.42 33.70 -11.38
N LEU A 302 -2.26 33.05 -10.57
CA LEU A 302 -3.68 33.37 -10.42
C LEU A 302 -3.95 34.47 -9.38
N PHE A 303 -2.98 34.75 -8.50
CA PHE A 303 -3.06 35.76 -7.43
C PHE A 303 -2.09 36.95 -7.61
N ASN A 304 -1.47 37.08 -8.79
CA ASN A 304 -0.77 38.27 -9.27
C ASN A 304 -1.46 38.82 -10.52
#